data_AF-A0A9E2Q3A4-F1
#
_entry.id   AF-A0A9E2Q3A4-F1
#
_cell.length_a   1.000
_cell.length_b   1.000
_cell.length_c   1.000
_cell.angle_alpha   90.00
_cell.angle_beta   90.00
_cell.angle_gamma   90.00
#
_symmetry.space_group_name_H-M   'P 1'
#
loop_
_entity.id
_entity.type
_entity.pdbx_description
1 polymer ?
#
loop_
_entity_poly.entity_id
_entity_poly.type
_entity_poly.pdbx_seq_one_letter_code
_entity_poly.pdbx_strand_id
1 'polypeptide(L)'
;ALAVLLVVTVLSGVAWQVVVGLATGVPDAYLRTQEAWRRPRPMTPFGGWTRLEAFGGTAVVVTGLVVLAVLALLVSRSARRLGPELLTWSVAYLGYLIAVADLISSLFRFLLLAFPLAAALVGLVPAPVRRARWWLAGLLVVLAGLQIAWALEIWVYVPGEVGFLKAP
;
A
#
# COMPACT_ATOMS: atom_id res chain seq x y z
N ALA A 1 11.87 -22.96 -15.71
CA ALA A 1 10.55 -22.36 -15.42
C ALA A 1 10.67 -21.09 -14.56
N LEU A 2 11.15 -21.18 -13.32
CA LEU A 2 11.25 -20.01 -12.41
C LEU A 2 12.05 -18.82 -12.96
N ALA A 3 13.21 -19.06 -13.59
CA ALA A 3 14.00 -18.00 -14.20
C ALA A 3 13.25 -17.27 -15.33
N VAL A 4 12.48 -18.00 -16.13
CA VAL A 4 11.65 -17.41 -17.19
C VAL A 4 10.53 -16.57 -16.60
N LEU A 5 9.85 -17.08 -15.56
CA LEU A 5 8.83 -16.30 -14.84
C LEU A 5 9.41 -15.02 -14.25
N LEU A 6 10.57 -15.10 -13.60
CA LEU A 6 11.26 -13.93 -13.06
C LEU A 6 11.57 -12.89 -14.15
N VAL A 7 12.15 -13.32 -15.28
CA VAL A 7 12.45 -12.42 -16.40
C VAL A 7 11.17 -11.78 -16.93
N VAL A 8 10.12 -12.57 -17.18
CA VAL A 8 8.84 -12.05 -17.66
C VAL A 8 8.25 -11.05 -16.66
N THR A 9 8.26 -11.34 -15.35
CA THR A 9 7.78 -10.42 -14.32
C THR A 9 8.53 -9.09 -14.32
N VAL A 10 9.87 -9.12 -14.40
CA VAL A 10 10.69 -7.91 -14.46
C VAL A 10 10.37 -7.10 -15.72
N LEU A 11 10.29 -7.77 -16.87
CA LEU A 11 9.93 -7.12 -18.14
C LEU A 11 8.53 -6.51 -18.08
N SER A 12 7.54 -7.23 -17.53
CA SER A 12 6.18 -6.71 -17.34
C SER A 12 6.15 -5.46 -16.46
N GLY A 13 7.03 -5.38 -15.44
CA GLY A 13 7.12 -4.22 -14.54
C GLY A 13 7.56 -2.93 -15.23
N VAL A 14 8.41 -3.03 -16.26
CA VAL A 14 8.94 -1.87 -17.01
C VAL A 14 8.30 -1.68 -18.39
N ALA A 15 7.57 -2.67 -18.88
CA ALA A 15 7.00 -2.68 -20.23
C ALA A 15 6.19 -1.42 -20.52
N TRP A 16 5.34 -0.99 -19.58
CA TRP A 16 4.54 0.22 -19.78
C TRP A 16 5.38 1.50 -19.85
N GLN A 17 6.41 1.63 -19.03
CA GLN A 17 7.31 2.79 -19.06
C GLN A 17 8.00 2.90 -20.42
N VAL A 18 8.47 1.77 -20.95
CA VAL A 18 9.09 1.70 -22.29
C VAL A 18 8.08 2.03 -23.39
N VAL A 19 6.89 1.42 -23.36
CA VAL A 19 5.84 1.65 -24.38
C VAL A 19 5.44 3.12 -24.43
N VAL A 20 5.20 3.76 -23.28
CA VAL A 20 4.84 5.18 -23.23
C VAL A 20 6.00 6.06 -23.70
N GLY A 21 7.23 5.76 -23.30
CA GLY A 21 8.40 6.51 -23.74
C GLY A 21 8.59 6.48 -25.26
N LEU A 22 8.41 5.31 -25.87
CA LEU A 22 8.47 5.14 -27.32
C LEU A 22 7.30 5.82 -28.03
N ALA A 23 6.07 5.63 -27.55
CA ALA A 23 4.87 6.16 -28.19
C ALA A 23 4.79 7.70 -28.14
N THR A 24 5.38 8.32 -27.12
CA THR A 24 5.34 9.79 -26.93
C THR A 24 6.61 10.51 -27.41
N GLY A 25 7.71 9.79 -27.64
CA GLY A 25 9.03 10.38 -27.90
C GLY A 25 9.66 11.03 -26.66
N VAL A 26 9.09 10.86 -25.47
CA VAL A 26 9.56 11.44 -24.20
C VAL A 26 9.95 10.30 -23.26
N PRO A 27 11.25 10.03 -23.05
CA PRO A 27 11.72 8.84 -22.32
C PRO A 27 11.16 8.67 -20.91
N ASP A 28 10.86 9.77 -20.24
CA ASP A 28 10.37 9.85 -18.86
C ASP A 28 8.86 10.15 -18.77
N ALA A 29 8.10 10.02 -19.86
CA ALA A 29 6.67 10.37 -19.92
C ALA A 29 5.80 9.70 -18.84
N TYR A 30 6.12 8.45 -18.47
CA TYR A 30 5.45 7.77 -17.36
C TYR A 30 5.67 8.51 -16.03
N LEU A 31 6.92 8.84 -15.70
CA LEU A 31 7.26 9.54 -14.46
C LEU A 31 6.67 10.95 -14.45
N ARG A 32 6.73 11.68 -15.56
CA ARG A 32 6.10 13.01 -15.69
C ARG A 32 4.59 12.96 -15.47
N THR A 33 3.93 11.90 -15.92
CA THR A 33 2.50 11.67 -15.66
C THR A 33 2.24 11.45 -14.17
N GLN A 34 3.07 10.64 -13.50
CA GLN A 34 2.98 10.43 -12.05
C GLN A 34 3.22 11.73 -11.27
N GLU A 35 4.21 12.53 -11.69
CA GLU A 35 4.55 13.81 -11.08
C GLU A 35 3.48 14.88 -11.27
N ALA A 36 2.70 14.83 -12.36
CA ALA A 36 1.59 15.75 -12.59
C ALA A 36 0.55 15.72 -11.45
N TRP A 37 0.38 14.55 -10.80
CA TRP A 37 -0.51 14.38 -9.65
C TRP A 37 0.15 14.70 -8.30
N ARG A 38 1.47 14.97 -8.27
CA ARG A 38 2.28 15.11 -7.05
C ARG A 38 3.02 16.46 -6.95
N ARG A 39 2.80 17.40 -7.88
CA ARG A 39 3.49 18.71 -7.87
C ARG A 39 3.31 19.39 -6.51
N PRO A 40 4.40 19.84 -5.87
CA PRO A 40 5.69 20.23 -6.49
C PRO A 40 6.84 19.19 -6.45
N ARG A 41 6.60 17.89 -6.22
CA ARG A 41 7.71 16.95 -5.90
C ARG A 41 8.02 15.91 -6.97
N PRO A 42 9.32 15.67 -7.25
CA PRO A 42 9.74 14.62 -8.17
C PRO A 42 9.51 13.23 -7.57
N MET A 43 9.28 12.23 -8.44
CA MET A 43 9.11 10.85 -8.03
C MET A 43 10.48 10.21 -7.73
N THR A 44 10.90 10.28 -6.47
CA THR A 44 12.16 9.66 -6.00
C THR A 44 11.86 8.42 -5.16
N PRO A 45 12.66 7.34 -5.28
CA PRO A 45 12.55 6.20 -4.38
C PRO A 45 12.61 6.66 -2.92
N PHE A 46 11.68 6.17 -2.10
CA PHE A 46 11.51 6.51 -0.68
C PHE A 46 11.15 7.98 -0.38
N GLY A 47 10.97 8.83 -1.40
CA GLY A 47 10.67 10.25 -1.22
C GLY A 47 9.39 10.52 -0.43
N GLY A 48 8.41 9.60 -0.47
CA GLY A 48 7.15 9.72 0.26
C GLY A 48 7.28 9.77 1.78
N TRP A 49 8.36 9.20 2.34
CA TRP A 49 8.61 9.11 3.78
C TRP A 49 9.20 10.39 4.37
N THR A 50 9.79 11.25 3.54
CA THR A 50 10.35 12.54 3.97
C THR A 50 9.32 13.48 4.60
N ARG A 51 8.02 13.26 4.34
CA ARG A 51 6.91 13.98 4.98
C ARG A 51 6.58 13.54 6.38
N LEU A 52 7.11 12.41 6.86
CA LEU A 52 6.63 11.83 8.11
C LEU A 52 6.72 12.81 9.28
N GLU A 53 7.80 13.60 9.33
CA GLU A 53 8.01 14.63 10.35
C GLU A 53 7.00 15.79 10.25
N ALA A 54 6.54 16.12 9.03
CA ALA A 54 5.56 17.18 8.81
C ALA A 54 4.17 16.84 9.40
N PHE A 55 3.89 15.56 9.65
CA PHE A 55 2.67 15.12 10.35
C PHE A 55 2.79 15.17 11.88
N GLY A 56 3.93 15.62 12.41
CA GLY A 56 4.20 15.77 13.84
C GLY A 56 4.75 14.52 14.52
N GLY A 57 5.34 14.69 15.71
CA GLY A 57 6.05 13.63 16.43
C GLY A 57 5.19 12.39 16.73
N THR A 58 3.90 12.57 17.00
CA THR A 58 2.97 11.45 17.22
C THR A 58 2.82 10.57 15.97
N ALA A 59 2.75 11.17 14.78
CA ALA A 59 2.64 10.43 13.53
C ALA A 59 3.91 9.62 13.25
N VAL A 60 5.09 10.17 13.58
CA VAL A 60 6.37 9.45 13.50
C VAL A 60 6.35 8.22 14.41
N VAL A 61 5.95 8.38 15.67
CA VAL A 61 5.89 7.28 16.65
C VAL A 61 4.90 6.22 16.21
N VAL A 62 3.66 6.60 15.85
CA VAL A 62 2.63 5.66 15.40
C VAL A 62 3.08 4.89 14.16
N THR A 63 3.67 5.58 13.19
CA THR A 63 4.19 4.95 11.97
C THR A 63 5.32 3.97 12.29
N GLY A 64 6.25 4.34 13.17
CA GLY A 64 7.29 3.45 13.66
C GLY A 64 6.73 2.19 14.33
N LEU A 65 5.71 2.35 15.19
CA LEU A 65 5.03 1.22 15.83
C LEU A 65 4.34 0.30 14.82
N VAL A 66 3.68 0.88 13.80
CA VAL A 66 3.06 0.09 12.72
C VAL A 66 4.11 -0.68 11.92
N VAL A 67 5.22 -0.05 11.56
CA VAL A 67 6.33 -0.73 10.86
C VAL A 67 6.88 -1.88 11.71
N LEU A 68 7.12 -1.64 13.01
CA LEU A 68 7.58 -2.67 13.92
C LEU A 68 6.57 -3.83 14.06
N ALA A 69 5.27 -3.53 14.14
CA ALA A 69 4.22 -4.54 14.20
C ALA A 69 4.16 -5.39 12.93
N VAL A 70 4.34 -4.78 11.75
CA VAL A 70 4.40 -5.49 10.46
C VAL A 70 5.64 -6.38 10.39
N LEU A 71 6.81 -5.89 10.82
CA LEU A 71 8.04 -6.70 10.89
C LEU A 71 7.89 -7.87 11.86
N ALA A 72 7.30 -7.64 13.03
CA ALA A 72 7.01 -8.69 14.01
C ALA A 72 6.04 -9.74 13.44
N LEU A 73 5.02 -9.32 12.70
CA LEU A 73 4.09 -10.21 12.02
C LEU A 73 4.80 -11.07 10.96
N LEU A 74 5.66 -10.47 10.14
CA LEU A 74 6.41 -11.17 9.08
C LEU A 74 7.30 -12.28 9.63
N VAL A 75 7.89 -12.10 10.82
CA VAL A 75 8.73 -13.13 11.45
C VAL A 75 7.93 -14.14 12.29
N SER A 76 6.64 -13.87 12.52
CA SER A 76 5.77 -14.70 13.37
C SER A 76 5.59 -16.12 12.81
N ARG A 77 5.26 -17.07 13.70
CA ARG A 77 4.88 -18.43 13.29
C ARG A 77 3.66 -18.44 12.37
N SER A 78 2.76 -17.47 12.52
CA SER A 78 1.57 -17.36 11.69
C SER A 78 1.94 -17.03 10.24
N ALA A 79 2.83 -16.05 10.02
CA ALA A 79 3.29 -15.71 8.68
C ALA A 79 4.08 -16.85 8.02
N ARG A 80 4.88 -17.60 8.79
CA ARG A 80 5.60 -18.77 8.26
C ARG A 80 4.68 -19.88 7.75
N ARG A 81 3.44 -19.97 8.24
CA ARG A 81 2.43 -20.94 7.77
C ARG A 81 1.82 -20.57 6.41
N LEU A 82 2.03 -19.35 5.93
CA LEU A 82 1.56 -18.92 4.61
C LEU A 82 2.32 -19.61 3.46
N GLY A 83 3.48 -20.21 3.74
CA GLY A 83 4.39 -20.73 2.71
C GLY A 83 5.30 -19.64 2.14
N PRO A 84 6.36 -20.05 1.42
CA PRO A 84 7.38 -19.14 0.92
C PRO A 84 6.85 -18.17 -0.13
N GLU A 85 5.90 -18.57 -0.97
CA GLU A 85 5.36 -17.75 -2.06
C GLU A 85 4.60 -16.53 -1.52
N LEU A 86 3.64 -16.75 -0.60
CA LEU A 86 2.83 -15.70 -0.02
C LEU A 86 3.63 -14.78 0.92
N LEU A 87 4.63 -15.33 1.61
CA LEU A 87 5.54 -14.53 2.44
C LEU A 87 6.43 -13.65 1.55
N THR A 88 6.99 -14.21 0.47
CA THR A 88 7.82 -13.46 -0.48
C THR A 88 7.02 -12.36 -1.15
N TRP A 89 5.78 -12.64 -1.57
CA TRP A 89 4.86 -11.62 -2.07
C TRP A 89 4.65 -10.48 -1.07
N SER A 90 4.37 -10.81 0.19
CA SER A 90 4.11 -9.81 1.24
C SER A 90 5.33 -8.91 1.47
N VAL A 91 6.54 -9.50 1.54
CA VAL A 91 7.78 -8.73 1.70
C VAL A 91 8.06 -7.86 0.49
N ALA A 92 7.99 -8.43 -0.72
CA ALA A 92 8.24 -7.70 -1.97
C ALA A 92 7.26 -6.54 -2.16
N TYR A 93 5.97 -6.77 -1.89
CA TYR A 93 4.94 -5.76 -2.05
C TYR A 93 5.06 -4.63 -1.02
N LEU A 94 5.34 -4.96 0.26
CA LEU A 94 5.62 -3.92 1.26
C LEU A 94 6.87 -3.12 0.92
N GLY A 95 7.93 -3.77 0.44
CA GLY A 95 9.13 -3.10 -0.04
C GLY A 95 8.82 -2.14 -1.20
N TYR A 96 7.98 -2.55 -2.15
CA TYR A 96 7.50 -1.70 -3.22
C TYR A 96 6.73 -0.47 -2.71
N LEU A 97 5.80 -0.65 -1.76
CA LEU A 97 5.06 0.47 -1.17
C LEU A 97 5.99 1.43 -0.43
N ILE A 98 6.97 0.92 0.33
CA ILE A 98 7.96 1.77 1.00
C ILE A 98 8.78 2.56 -0.03
N ALA A 99 9.15 1.94 -1.15
CA ALA A 99 9.95 2.61 -2.18
C ALA A 99 9.15 3.65 -3.00
N VAL A 100 7.86 3.43 -3.25
CA VAL A 100 7.13 4.18 -4.30
C VAL A 100 5.92 4.96 -3.78
N ALA A 101 5.30 4.52 -2.67
CA ALA A 101 4.07 5.12 -2.17
C ALA A 101 4.35 6.41 -1.38
N ASP A 102 3.46 7.37 -1.54
CA ASP A 102 3.39 8.52 -0.63
C ASP A 102 2.68 8.14 0.67
N LEU A 103 3.07 8.81 1.77
CA LEU A 103 2.30 8.82 3.02
C LEU A 103 1.04 9.68 2.82
N ILE A 104 0.00 9.04 2.27
CA ILE A 104 -1.32 9.63 2.04
C ILE A 104 -2.41 8.71 2.58
N SER A 105 -3.62 9.25 2.73
CA SER A 105 -4.75 8.51 3.30
C SER A 105 -5.18 7.28 2.47
N SER A 106 -4.75 7.16 1.21
CA SER A 106 -4.99 5.98 0.38
C SER A 106 -4.02 4.82 0.62
N LEU A 107 -2.95 5.00 1.40
CA LEU A 107 -1.96 3.96 1.69
C LEU A 107 -2.62 2.70 2.29
N PHE A 108 -3.65 2.87 3.11
CA PHE A 108 -4.44 1.76 3.68
C PHE A 108 -5.08 0.86 2.62
N ARG A 109 -5.48 1.41 1.47
CA ARG A 109 -6.06 0.63 0.37
C ARG A 109 -5.01 -0.17 -0.35
N PHE A 110 -3.82 0.39 -0.51
CA PHE A 110 -2.72 -0.34 -1.13
C PHE A 110 -2.35 -1.57 -0.29
N LEU A 111 -2.42 -1.48 1.04
CA LEU A 111 -2.24 -2.64 1.92
C LEU A 111 -3.23 -3.80 1.68
N LEU A 112 -4.35 -3.60 0.97
CA LEU A 112 -5.24 -4.70 0.58
C LEU A 112 -4.51 -5.77 -0.24
N LEU A 113 -3.54 -5.36 -1.06
CA LEU A 113 -2.78 -6.31 -1.87
C LEU A 113 -1.71 -7.05 -1.04
N ALA A 114 -1.43 -6.60 0.18
CA ALA A 114 -0.72 -7.35 1.22
C ALA A 114 -1.65 -8.32 1.99
N PHE A 115 -2.73 -8.81 1.35
CA PHE A 115 -3.73 -9.71 1.96
C PHE A 115 -3.18 -10.94 2.70
N PRO A 116 -2.01 -11.54 2.35
CA PRO A 116 -1.53 -12.69 3.13
C PRO A 116 -1.20 -12.31 4.58
N LEU A 117 -0.82 -11.05 4.83
CA LEU A 117 -0.62 -10.55 6.19
C LEU A 117 -1.93 -10.48 6.97
N ALA A 118 -3.07 -10.22 6.31
CA ALA A 118 -4.38 -10.33 6.96
C ALA A 118 -4.67 -11.77 7.39
N ALA A 119 -4.33 -12.76 6.56
CA ALA A 119 -4.43 -14.17 6.94
C ALA A 119 -3.48 -14.53 8.11
N ALA A 120 -2.25 -14.00 8.11
CA ALA A 120 -1.33 -14.16 9.23
C ALA A 120 -1.87 -13.54 10.52
N LEU A 121 -2.51 -12.36 10.47
CA LEU A 121 -3.15 -11.74 11.63
C LEU A 121 -4.26 -12.62 12.21
N VAL A 122 -5.12 -13.19 11.36
CA VAL A 122 -6.18 -14.12 11.80
C VAL A 122 -5.56 -15.35 12.49
N GLY A 123 -4.46 -15.88 11.95
CA GLY A 123 -3.75 -17.01 12.53
C GLY A 123 -3.07 -16.74 13.88
N LEU A 124 -2.95 -15.47 14.31
CA LEU A 124 -2.49 -15.12 15.65
C LEU A 124 -3.57 -15.30 16.73
N VAL A 125 -4.85 -15.36 16.35
CA VAL A 125 -5.96 -15.50 17.31
C VAL A 125 -6.23 -16.99 17.54
N PRO A 126 -5.96 -17.54 18.74
CA PRO A 126 -6.30 -18.92 19.07
C PRO A 126 -7.80 -19.03 19.31
N ALA A 127 -8.58 -19.11 18.23
CA ALA A 127 -10.03 -19.24 18.30
C ALA A 127 -10.51 -20.41 17.42
N PRO A 128 -11.64 -21.06 17.76
CA PRO A 128 -12.27 -22.04 16.88
C PRO A 128 -12.51 -21.43 15.49
N VAL A 129 -12.31 -22.20 14.42
CA VAL A 129 -12.40 -21.74 13.02
C VAL A 129 -13.67 -20.93 12.74
N ARG A 130 -14.82 -21.34 13.32
CA ARG A 130 -16.09 -20.62 13.19
C ARG A 130 -16.03 -19.20 13.76
N ARG A 131 -15.35 -19.01 14.89
CA ARG A 131 -15.18 -17.70 15.55
C ARG A 131 -14.19 -16.82 14.80
N ALA A 132 -13.15 -17.40 14.21
CA ALA A 132 -12.22 -16.70 13.33
C ALA A 132 -12.90 -16.16 12.06
N ARG A 133 -13.85 -16.91 11.48
CA ARG A 133 -14.65 -16.46 10.33
C ARG A 133 -15.54 -15.26 10.66
N TRP A 134 -16.21 -15.27 11.81
CA TRP A 134 -16.99 -14.12 12.27
C TRP A 134 -16.12 -12.91 12.59
N TRP A 135 -14.93 -13.13 13.16
CA TRP A 135 -13.95 -12.07 13.37
C TRP A 135 -13.49 -11.45 12.06
N LEU A 136 -13.14 -12.27 11.07
CA LEU A 136 -12.76 -11.79 9.74
C LEU A 136 -13.92 -11.05 9.06
N ALA A 137 -15.14 -11.59 9.13
CA ALA A 137 -16.32 -10.93 8.59
C ALA A 137 -16.55 -9.56 9.25
N GLY A 138 -16.45 -9.48 10.57
CA GLY A 138 -16.55 -8.22 11.32
C GLY A 138 -15.47 -7.22 10.91
N LEU A 139 -14.22 -7.67 10.80
CA LEU A 139 -13.10 -6.84 10.32
C LEU A 139 -13.35 -6.30 8.91
N LEU A 140 -13.79 -7.16 7.99
CA LEU A 140 -14.10 -6.76 6.61
C LEU A 140 -15.26 -5.75 6.54
N VAL A 141 -16.31 -5.94 7.36
CA VAL A 141 -17.42 -4.98 7.46
C VAL A 141 -16.95 -3.63 7.98
N VAL A 142 -16.12 -3.61 9.03
CA VAL A 142 -15.54 -2.37 9.56
C VAL A 142 -14.66 -1.67 8.52
N LEU A 143 -13.77 -2.41 7.84
CA LEU A 143 -12.92 -1.86 6.78
C LEU A 143 -13.75 -1.31 5.60
N ALA A 144 -14.82 -2.00 5.22
CA ALA A 144 -15.74 -1.52 4.18
C ALA A 144 -16.49 -0.25 4.62
N GLY A 145 -16.93 -0.18 5.88
CA GLY A 145 -17.55 1.02 6.45
C GLY A 145 -16.61 2.21 6.47
N LEU A 146 -15.37 2.01 6.93
CA LEU A 146 -14.31 3.04 6.90
C LEU A 146 -13.98 3.47 5.47
N GLN A 147 -14.01 2.54 4.52
CA GLN A 147 -13.80 2.84 3.10
C GLN A 147 -14.89 3.74 2.54
N ILE A 148 -16.15 3.47 2.88
CA ILE A 148 -17.29 4.32 2.48
C ILE A 148 -17.20 5.69 3.15
N ALA A 149 -16.95 5.74 4.46
CA ALA A 149 -16.81 7.00 5.20
C ALA A 149 -15.70 7.88 4.60
N TRP A 150 -14.54 7.30 4.29
CA TRP A 150 -13.47 8.02 3.61
C TRP A 150 -13.88 8.54 2.24
N ALA A 151 -14.61 7.74 1.45
CA ALA A 151 -15.04 8.16 0.12
C ALA A 151 -16.03 9.33 0.22
N LEU A 152 -16.94 9.29 1.19
CA LEU A 152 -17.84 10.42 1.46
C LEU A 152 -17.09 11.66 1.92
N GLU A 153 -16.02 11.50 2.69
CA GLU A 153 -15.23 12.64 3.18
C GLU A 153 -14.34 13.26 2.09
N ILE A 154 -13.68 12.44 1.26
CA ILE A 154 -12.68 12.92 0.29
C ILE A 154 -13.28 13.19 -1.09
N TRP A 155 -14.29 12.43 -1.54
CA TRP A 155 -14.78 12.48 -2.92
C TRP A 155 -16.10 13.25 -3.08
N VAL A 156 -16.80 13.59 -2.00
CA VAL A 156 -18.01 14.41 -2.13
C VAL A 156 -17.61 15.85 -2.38
N TYR A 157 -17.82 16.29 -3.63
CA TYR A 157 -17.68 17.69 -4.01
C TYR A 157 -18.67 18.55 -3.24
N VAL A 158 -18.16 19.54 -2.50
CA VAL A 158 -18.96 20.56 -1.82
C VAL A 158 -18.84 21.87 -2.61
N PRO A 159 -19.93 22.38 -3.21
CA PRO A 159 -19.90 23.64 -3.94
C PRO A 159 -19.40 24.78 -3.03
N GLY A 160 -18.31 25.44 -3.43
CA GLY A 160 -17.71 26.57 -2.69
C GLY A 160 -16.47 26.24 -1.88
N GLU A 161 -16.09 24.96 -1.72
CA GLU A 161 -14.79 24.59 -1.14
C GLU A 161 -13.68 24.71 -2.21
N VAL A 162 -12.71 25.59 -1.96
CA VAL A 162 -11.51 25.76 -2.80
C VAL A 162 -10.44 24.73 -2.43
N GLY A 163 -10.77 23.45 -2.62
CA GLY A 163 -9.84 22.34 -2.37
C GLY A 163 -10.44 21.03 -2.86
N PHE A 164 -9.74 20.33 -3.76
CA PHE A 164 -10.16 19.00 -4.24
C PHE A 164 -10.07 17.91 -3.14
N LEU A 165 -9.53 18.26 -1.98
CA LEU A 165 -9.35 17.41 -0.81
C LEU A 165 -9.81 18.21 0.41
N LYS A 166 -10.74 17.68 1.20
CA LYS A 166 -11.14 18.23 2.51
C LYS A 166 -10.06 18.14 3.61
N ALA A 167 -8.81 17.87 3.27
CA ALA A 167 -7.73 17.78 4.24
C ALA A 167 -7.01 19.14 4.38
N PRO A 168 -6.64 19.56 5.61
CA PRO A 168 -5.90 20.79 5.85
C PRO A 168 -4.55 20.84 5.13
#